data_AF-A0A7S3KIZ5-F1
#
_entry.id   AF-A0A7S3KIZ5-F1
#
_cell.length_a   1.000
_cell.length_b   1.000
_cell.length_c   1.000
_cell.angle_alpha   90.00
_cell.angle_beta   90.00
_cell.angle_gamma   90.00
#
_symmetry.space_group_name_H-M   'P 1'
#
loop_
_entity.id
_entity.type
_entity.pdbx_description
1 polymer ?
#
loop_
_entity_poly.entity_id
_entity_poly.type
_entity_poly.pdbx_seq_one_letter_code
_entity_poly.pdbx_strand_id
1 'polypeptide(L)'
;KLCFKVNRYSDSIKFYEPLRNMCKTTKDSECLLYSLLRIGEAYQAIKKYDQAIFAFKKLLQYSWKYDNYKYEVKSYERLCMQYFFKSDPEKCQFYHKRA
;
A
#
# COMPACT_ATOMS: atom_id res chain seq x y z
N LYS A 1 -25.08 2.18 9.15
CA LYS A 1 -23.86 1.50 9.67
C LYS A 1 -22.61 2.12 9.01
N LEU A 2 -22.09 3.25 9.51
CA LEU A 2 -20.97 3.97 8.88
C LEU A 2 -19.77 4.27 9.82
N CYS A 3 -19.77 3.77 11.07
CA CYS A 3 -18.83 4.25 12.08
C CYS A 3 -17.54 3.42 12.27
N PHE A 4 -17.41 2.24 11.67
CA PHE A 4 -16.19 1.41 11.85
C PHE A 4 -15.05 1.69 10.87
N LYS A 5 -15.29 2.46 9.80
CA LYS A 5 -14.24 2.80 8.82
C LYS A 5 -13.27 3.85 9.35
N VAL A 6 -13.76 4.84 10.11
CA VAL A 6 -12.97 6.01 10.52
C VAL A 6 -11.85 5.66 11.50
N ASN A 7 -12.05 4.66 12.37
CA ASN A 7 -11.11 4.34 13.44
C ASN A 7 -9.89 3.51 13.02
N ARG A 8 -9.80 3.05 11.76
CA ARG A 8 -8.64 2.28 11.24
C ARG A 8 -7.70 3.11 10.36
N TYR A 9 -8.16 4.26 9.88
CA TYR A 9 -7.32 5.17 9.09
C TYR A 9 -6.38 5.99 9.98
N SER A 10 -6.79 6.32 11.20
CA SER A 10 -6.01 7.06 12.19
C SER A 10 -4.68 6.38 12.53
N ASP A 11 -4.68 5.06 12.71
CA ASP A 11 -3.45 4.32 13.06
C ASP A 11 -2.46 4.23 11.90
N SER A 12 -2.95 4.04 10.67
CA SER A 12 -2.07 4.12 9.50
C SER A 12 -1.54 5.54 9.32
N ILE A 13 -2.34 6.59 9.47
CA ILE A 13 -1.83 7.97 9.36
C ILE A 13 -0.71 8.24 10.38
N LYS A 14 -0.83 7.74 11.61
CA LYS A 14 0.22 7.86 12.65
C LYS A 14 1.54 7.22 12.28
N PHE A 15 1.54 6.08 11.58
CA PHE A 15 2.77 5.45 11.09
C PHE A 15 3.36 6.18 9.88
N TYR A 16 2.53 6.88 9.10
CA TYR A 16 2.93 7.48 7.84
C TYR A 16 3.50 8.89 7.97
N GLU A 17 3.01 9.71 8.90
CA GLU A 17 3.55 11.08 9.08
C GLU A 17 5.06 11.10 9.41
N PRO A 18 5.59 10.22 10.30
CA PRO A 18 7.02 10.16 10.56
C PRO A 18 7.82 9.73 9.33
N LEU A 19 7.36 8.68 8.64
CA LEU A 19 7.96 8.18 7.40
C LEU A 19 8.01 9.27 6.31
N ARG A 20 6.95 10.07 6.17
CA ARG A 20 6.89 11.18 5.23
C ARG A 20 7.90 12.28 5.54
N ASN A 21 8.10 12.61 6.81
CA ASN A 21 9.03 13.67 7.21
C ASN A 21 10.51 13.27 7.04
N MET A 22 10.81 11.97 7.07
CA MET A 22 12.15 11.43 6.85
C MET A 22 12.56 11.43 5.37
N CYS A 23 11.61 11.40 4.43
CA CYS A 23 11.92 11.20 3.01
C CYS A 23 11.98 12.51 2.23
N LYS A 24 13.12 13.22 2.34
CA LYS A 24 13.36 14.49 1.65
C LYS A 24 14.31 14.37 0.44
N THR A 25 15.05 13.27 0.29
CA THR A 25 16.00 13.07 -0.82
C THR A 25 15.70 11.82 -1.66
N THR A 26 16.32 11.72 -2.84
CA THR A 26 16.15 10.58 -3.76
C THR A 26 16.54 9.24 -3.14
N LYS A 27 17.59 9.21 -2.29
CA LYS A 27 17.97 8.00 -1.53
C LYS A 27 16.93 7.60 -0.48
N ASP A 28 16.19 8.56 0.07
CA ASP A 28 15.15 8.26 1.05
C ASP A 28 13.87 7.72 0.42
N SER A 29 13.66 7.99 -0.88
CA SER A 29 12.46 7.55 -1.59
C SER A 29 12.38 6.03 -1.74
N GLU A 30 13.50 5.35 -2.01
CA GLU A 30 13.53 3.88 -2.09
C GLU A 30 13.29 3.25 -0.71
N CYS A 31 13.86 3.86 0.34
CA CYS A 31 13.66 3.43 1.72
C CYS A 31 12.19 3.57 2.15
N LEU A 32 11.51 4.65 1.72
CA LEU A 32 10.08 4.84 1.91
C LEU A 32 9.27 3.74 1.23
N LEU A 33 9.49 3.52 -0.07
CA LEU A 33 8.76 2.53 -0.86
C LEU A 33 8.95 1.12 -0.28
N TYR A 34 10.19 0.78 0.09
CA TYR A 34 10.48 -0.49 0.74
C TYR A 34 9.74 -0.62 2.08
N SER A 35 9.74 0.41 2.92
CA SER A 35 9.03 0.40 4.20
C SER A 35 7.52 0.20 4.02
N LEU A 36 6.92 0.87 3.03
CA LEU A 36 5.50 0.73 2.69
C LEU A 36 5.16 -0.70 2.23
N LEU A 37 6.02 -1.29 1.41
CA LEU A 37 5.90 -2.68 0.98
C LEU A 37 5.90 -3.62 2.19
N ARG A 38 6.86 -3.46 3.11
CA ARG A 38 6.99 -4.30 4.32
C ARG A 38 5.81 -4.15 5.28
N ILE A 39 5.29 -2.93 5.45
CA ILE A 39 4.08 -2.68 6.25
C ILE A 39 2.86 -3.39 5.64
N GLY A 40 2.68 -3.30 4.31
CA GLY A 40 1.60 -3.99 3.62
C GLY A 40 1.70 -5.50 3.76
N GLU A 41 2.89 -6.07 3.60
CA GLU A 41 3.17 -7.50 3.80
C GLU A 41 2.91 -7.95 5.24
N ALA A 42 3.29 -7.14 6.23
CA ALA A 42 3.02 -7.42 7.64
C ALA A 42 1.51 -7.45 7.92
N TYR A 43 0.74 -6.50 7.39
CA TYR A 43 -0.71 -6.51 7.52
C TYR A 43 -1.35 -7.70 6.80
N GLN A 44 -0.84 -8.08 5.63
CA GLN A 44 -1.28 -9.27 4.91
C GLN A 44 -1.04 -10.54 5.74
N ALA A 45 0.14 -10.69 6.36
CA ALA A 45 0.50 -11.85 7.17
C ALA A 45 -0.46 -12.06 8.35
N ILE A 46 -0.95 -10.97 8.95
CA ILE A 46 -1.95 -11.00 10.03
C ILE A 46 -3.40 -10.89 9.52
N LYS A 47 -3.62 -11.14 8.22
CA LYS A 47 -4.94 -11.16 7.54
C LYS A 47 -5.73 -9.85 7.64
N LYS A 48 -5.04 -8.73 7.90
CA LYS A 48 -5.60 -7.37 7.93
C LYS A 48 -5.60 -6.77 6.51
N TYR A 49 -6.38 -7.37 5.62
CA TYR A 49 -6.34 -7.07 4.18
C TYR A 49 -6.71 -5.62 3.85
N ASP A 50 -7.62 -4.99 4.59
CA ASP A 50 -7.96 -3.57 4.37
C ASP A 50 -6.76 -2.64 4.63
N GLN A 51 -6.01 -2.90 5.70
CA GLN A 51 -4.80 -2.15 6.03
C GLN A 51 -3.67 -2.44 5.04
N ALA A 52 -3.54 -3.70 4.59
CA ALA A 52 -2.60 -4.08 3.55
C ALA A 52 -2.90 -3.34 2.23
N ILE A 53 -4.18 -3.29 1.82
CA ILE A 53 -4.63 -2.52 0.63
C ILE A 53 -4.29 -1.05 0.78
N PHE A 54 -4.56 -0.46 1.95
CA PHE A 54 -4.19 0.94 2.19
C PHE A 54 -2.70 1.16 1.99
N ALA A 55 -1.86 0.28 2.52
CA ALA A 55 -0.42 0.39 2.40
C ALA A 55 0.07 0.21 0.95
N PHE A 56 -0.44 -0.77 0.22
CA PHE A 56 -0.07 -0.96 -1.18
C PHE A 56 -0.60 0.15 -2.10
N LYS A 57 -1.75 0.76 -1.80
CA LYS A 57 -2.21 1.96 -2.53
C LYS A 57 -1.30 3.17 -2.29
N LYS A 58 -0.78 3.32 -1.08
CA LYS A 58 0.21 4.36 -0.79
C LYS A 58 1.54 4.06 -1.49
N LEU A 59 1.99 2.81 -1.49
CA LEU A 59 3.15 2.39 -2.27
C LEU A 59 3.00 2.80 -3.74
N LEU A 60 1.85 2.51 -4.35
CA LEU A 60 1.53 2.90 -5.73
C LEU A 60 1.56 4.43 -5.93
N GLN A 61 0.96 5.18 -5.00
CA GLN A 61 0.94 6.65 -5.08
C GLN A 61 2.36 7.24 -5.03
N TYR A 62 3.23 6.70 -4.16
CA TYR A 62 4.61 7.17 -4.03
C TYR A 62 5.50 6.65 -5.16
N SER A 63 5.26 5.46 -5.69
CA SER A 63 6.01 4.96 -6.84
C SER A 63 5.79 5.86 -8.05
N TRP A 64 4.56 6.33 -8.27
CA TRP A 64 4.29 7.36 -9.29
C TRP A 64 4.98 8.69 -8.99
N LYS A 65 4.96 9.14 -7.73
CA LYS A 65 5.59 10.41 -7.35
C LYS A 65 7.11 10.42 -7.59
N TYR A 66 7.77 9.28 -7.46
CA TYR A 66 9.21 9.14 -7.60
C TYR A 66 9.62 8.41 -8.88
N ASP A 67 8.70 8.27 -9.84
CA ASP A 67 8.91 7.57 -11.13
C ASP A 67 9.55 6.18 -10.97
N ASN A 68 9.18 5.45 -9.91
CA ASN A 68 9.75 4.15 -9.58
C ASN A 68 8.88 3.00 -10.11
N TYR A 69 9.09 2.67 -11.38
CA TYR A 69 8.36 1.63 -12.09
C TYR A 69 8.40 0.25 -11.40
N LYS A 70 9.52 -0.11 -10.76
CA LYS A 70 9.65 -1.38 -10.04
C LYS A 70 8.64 -1.50 -8.90
N TYR A 71 8.48 -0.44 -8.10
CA TYR A 71 7.51 -0.46 -7.00
C TYR A 71 6.06 -0.22 -7.46
N GLU A 72 5.88 0.41 -8.62
CA GLU A 72 4.57 0.51 -9.27
C GLU A 72 4.02 -0.87 -9.63
N VAL A 73 4.74 -1.65 -10.46
CA VAL A 73 4.34 -3.01 -10.83
C VAL A 73 4.09 -3.88 -9.59
N LYS A 74 5.02 -3.83 -8.62
CA LYS A 74 4.88 -4.60 -7.39
C LYS A 74 3.66 -4.20 -6.57
N SER A 75 3.30 -2.92 -6.56
CA SER A 75 2.09 -2.47 -5.86
C SER A 75 0.82 -3.00 -6.51
N TYR A 76 0.77 -3.11 -7.85
CA TYR A 76 -0.35 -3.70 -8.57
C TYR A 76 -0.52 -5.19 -8.28
N GLU A 77 0.57 -5.95 -8.32
CA GLU A 77 0.56 -7.38 -7.94
C GLU A 77 0.03 -7.57 -6.51
N ARG A 78 0.56 -6.79 -5.57
CA ARG A 78 0.17 -6.85 -4.16
C ARG A 78 -1.29 -6.45 -3.95
N LEU A 79 -1.79 -5.44 -4.67
CA LEU A 79 -3.19 -5.04 -4.62
C LEU A 79 -4.12 -6.11 -5.16
N CYS A 80 -3.80 -6.72 -6.32
CA CYS A 80 -4.60 -7.84 -6.83
C CYS A 80 -4.67 -8.96 -5.79
N MET A 81 -3.53 -9.37 -5.22
CA MET A 81 -3.48 -10.40 -4.20
C MET A 81 -4.38 -10.08 -2.99
N GLN A 82 -4.44 -8.82 -2.52
CA GLN A 82 -5.35 -8.48 -1.42
C GLN A 82 -6.82 -8.53 -1.83
N TYR A 83 -7.16 -8.10 -3.04
CA TYR A 83 -8.53 -8.17 -3.54
C TYR A 83 -8.96 -9.60 -3.82
N PHE A 84 -8.04 -10.48 -4.23
CA PHE A 84 -8.26 -11.92 -4.27
C PHE A 84 -8.60 -12.49 -2.89
N PHE A 85 -7.83 -12.16 -1.84
CA PHE A 85 -8.15 -12.59 -0.47
C PHE A 85 -9.46 -12.03 0.08
N LYS A 86 -9.95 -10.92 -0.48
CA LYS A 86 -11.25 -10.33 -0.14
C LYS A 86 -12.40 -10.87 -1.00
N SER A 87 -12.15 -11.84 -1.89
CA SER A 87 -13.12 -12.36 -2.84
C SER A 87 -13.73 -11.26 -3.74
N ASP A 88 -12.90 -10.29 -4.15
CA ASP A 88 -13.25 -9.20 -5.09
C ASP A 88 -12.47 -9.40 -6.40
N PRO A 89 -12.90 -10.34 -7.27
CA PRO A 89 -12.17 -10.73 -8.46
C PRO A 89 -12.11 -9.62 -9.51
N GLU A 90 -13.13 -8.76 -9.58
CA GLU A 90 -13.15 -7.61 -10.50
C GLU A 90 -11.99 -6.66 -10.22
N LYS A 91 -11.78 -6.30 -8.95
CA LYS A 91 -10.64 -5.44 -8.59
C LYS A 91 -9.31 -6.15 -8.74
N CYS A 92 -9.23 -7.46 -8.48
CA CYS A 92 -7.99 -8.18 -8.76
C CYS A 92 -7.65 -8.10 -10.25
N GLN A 93 -8.59 -8.41 -11.14
CA GLN A 93 -8.37 -8.34 -12.58
C GLN A 93 -7.99 -6.92 -13.03
N PHE A 94 -8.61 -5.89 -12.46
CA PHE A 94 -8.28 -4.49 -12.73
C PHE A 94 -6.82 -4.15 -12.41
N TYR A 95 -6.29 -4.64 -11.29
CA TYR A 95 -4.91 -4.41 -10.89
C TYR A 95 -3.93 -5.32 -11.59
N HIS A 96 -4.30 -6.58 -11.84
CA HIS A 96 -3.47 -7.53 -12.60
C HIS A 96 -3.15 -7.04 -14.00
N LYS A 97 -4.11 -6.41 -14.69
CA LYS A 97 -3.90 -5.81 -16.02
C LYS A 97 -2.94 -4.62 -16.05
N ARG A 98 -2.59 -4.07 -14.87
CA ARG A 98 -1.70 -2.91 -14.73
C ARG A 98 -0.34 -3.23 -14.14
N ALA A 99 -0.19 -4.42 -13.55
CA ALA A 99 1.11 -4.98 -13.19
C ALA A 99 1.88 -5.31 -14.47
#